data_AF-A0A317Z5W0-F1
#
_entry.id   AF-A0A317Z5W0-F1
#
_cell.length_a   1.000
_cell.length_b   1.000
_cell.length_c   1.000
_cell.angle_alpha   90.00
_cell.angle_beta   90.00
_cell.angle_gamma   90.00
#
_symmetry.space_group_name_H-M   'P 1'
#
loop_
_entity.id
_entity.type
_entity.pdbx_description
1 polymer ?
#
loop_
_entity_poly.entity_id
_entity_poly.type
_entity_poly.pdbx_seq_one_letter_code
_entity_poly.pdbx_strand_id
1 'polypeptide(L)'
;AIVIGLLIMKASIDIFKETAVTLTDGYDEEELTQIQQIISSVPGIKEIRDIKARSHGVISFIDVTIAVNPKLNVIESHEISDHIESKLQARLGEVETIVHIEPYLLNDVER
;
A
#
# COMPACT_ATOMS: atom_id res chain seq x y z
N ALA A 1 -12.28 35.28 -26.58
CA ALA A 1 -13.10 34.71 -25.49
C ALA A 1 -13.14 33.18 -25.54
N ILE A 2 -13.61 32.56 -26.63
CA ILE A 2 -13.80 31.10 -26.74
C ILE A 2 -12.51 30.29 -26.47
N VAL A 3 -11.38 30.69 -27.07
CA VAL A 3 -10.09 29.99 -26.87
C VAL A 3 -9.66 30.02 -25.40
N ILE A 4 -9.78 31.18 -24.75
CA ILE A 4 -9.46 31.33 -23.32
C ILE A 4 -10.41 30.49 -22.47
N GLY A 5 -11.70 30.47 -22.81
CA GLY A 5 -12.69 29.62 -22.13
C GLY A 5 -12.37 28.13 -22.22
N LEU A 6 -11.91 27.64 -23.38
CA LEU A 6 -11.48 26.25 -23.55
C LEU A 6 -10.22 25.93 -22.72
N LEU A 7 -9.26 26.85 -22.64
CA LEU A 7 -8.07 26.67 -21.80
C LEU A 7 -8.41 26.59 -20.32
N ILE A 8 -9.28 27.50 -19.84
CA ILE A 8 -9.75 27.50 -18.45
C ILE A 8 -10.52 26.21 -18.16
N MET A 9 -11.43 25.79 -19.04
CA MET A 9 -12.22 24.57 -18.84
C MET A 9 -11.34 23.31 -18.82
N LYS A 10 -10.31 23.24 -19.69
CA LYS A 10 -9.33 22.16 -19.62
C LYS A 10 -8.62 22.13 -18.27
N ALA A 11 -8.08 23.26 -17.82
CA ALA A 11 -7.38 23.36 -16.54
C ALA A 11 -8.30 22.96 -15.36
N SER A 12 -9.56 23.38 -15.37
CA SER A 12 -10.53 22.98 -14.35
C SER A 12 -10.80 21.47 -14.35
N ILE A 13 -10.93 20.84 -15.52
CA ILE A 13 -11.14 19.38 -15.62
C ILE A 13 -9.91 18.63 -15.13
N ASP A 14 -8.71 19.09 -15.49
CA ASP A 14 -7.45 18.46 -15.07
C ASP A 14 -7.31 18.50 -13.53
N ILE A 15 -7.51 19.68 -12.91
CA ILE A 15 -7.46 19.84 -11.44
C ILE A 15 -8.56 19.02 -10.76
N PHE A 16 -9.78 19.00 -11.31
CA PHE A 16 -10.89 18.26 -10.73
C PHE A 16 -10.62 16.74 -10.73
N LYS A 17 -10.08 16.20 -11.83
CA LYS A 17 -9.72 14.78 -11.91
C LYS A 17 -8.67 14.41 -10.88
N GLU A 18 -7.60 15.19 -10.78
CA GLU A 18 -6.54 14.98 -9.78
C GLU A 18 -7.11 14.99 -8.36
N THR A 19 -7.91 16.00 -8.04
CA THR A 19 -8.54 16.12 -6.71
C THR A 19 -9.51 14.98 -6.43
N ALA A 20 -10.30 14.57 -7.43
CA ALA A 20 -11.25 13.47 -7.28
C ALA A 20 -10.54 12.15 -6.96
N VAL A 21 -9.47 11.82 -7.69
CA VAL A 21 -8.63 10.63 -7.43
C VAL A 21 -8.12 10.67 -6.00
N THR A 22 -7.44 11.74 -5.60
CA THR A 22 -6.89 11.88 -4.23
C THR A 22 -7.97 11.79 -3.14
N LEU A 23 -9.15 12.38 -3.35
CA LEU A 23 -10.22 12.36 -2.36
C LEU A 23 -10.92 11.00 -2.24
N THR A 24 -10.93 10.21 -3.32
CA THR A 24 -11.52 8.87 -3.34
C THR A 24 -10.54 7.77 -2.93
N ASP A 25 -9.35 8.12 -2.42
CA ASP A 25 -8.24 7.18 -2.22
C ASP A 25 -7.90 6.40 -3.51
N GLY A 26 -7.97 7.09 -4.65
CA GLY A 26 -7.74 6.51 -5.97
C GLY A 26 -6.29 6.04 -6.10
N TYR A 27 -6.15 4.75 -6.39
CA TYR A 27 -4.87 4.02 -6.33
C TYR A 27 -3.91 4.40 -7.47
N ASP A 28 -2.64 4.60 -7.12
CA ASP A 28 -1.54 4.50 -8.07
C ASP A 28 -1.09 3.02 -8.16
N GLU A 29 -1.40 2.36 -9.28
CA GLU A 29 -1.06 0.95 -9.49
C GLU A 29 0.46 0.70 -9.48
N GLU A 30 1.26 1.69 -9.90
CA GLU A 30 2.72 1.56 -9.89
C GLU A 30 3.27 1.58 -8.46
N GLU A 31 2.74 2.46 -7.60
CA GLU A 31 3.11 2.55 -6.18
C GLU A 31 2.75 1.26 -5.43
N LEU A 32 1.55 0.73 -5.64
CA LEU A 32 1.12 -0.54 -5.05
C LEU A 32 2.01 -1.71 -5.49
N THR A 33 2.37 -1.75 -6.77
CA THR A 33 3.26 -2.80 -7.29
C THR A 33 4.63 -2.74 -6.62
N GLN A 34 5.18 -1.54 -6.41
CA GLN A 34 6.44 -1.36 -5.70
C GLN A 34 6.35 -1.81 -4.24
N ILE A 35 5.30 -1.40 -3.52
CA ILE A 35 5.04 -1.82 -2.14
C ILE A 35 4.94 -3.34 -2.06
N GLN A 36 4.16 -3.96 -2.94
CA GLN A 36 4.00 -5.41 -2.99
C GLN A 36 5.33 -6.14 -3.22
N GLN A 37 6.19 -5.63 -4.10
CA GLN A 37 7.51 -6.19 -4.34
C GLN A 37 8.43 -6.07 -3.10
N ILE A 38 8.38 -4.94 -2.41
CA ILE A 38 9.17 -4.73 -1.18
C ILE A 38 8.73 -5.72 -0.11
N ILE A 39 7.43 -5.83 0.14
CA ILE A 39 6.86 -6.73 1.15
C ILE A 39 7.17 -8.19 0.79
N SER A 40 6.95 -8.59 -0.47
CA SER A 40 7.24 -9.96 -0.95
C SER A 40 8.70 -10.38 -0.79
N SER A 41 9.63 -9.42 -0.66
CA SER A 41 11.05 -9.69 -0.43
C SER A 41 11.40 -10.00 1.03
N VAL A 42 10.46 -9.88 1.97
CA VAL A 42 10.65 -10.19 3.38
C VAL A 42 10.48 -11.70 3.61
N PRO A 43 11.47 -12.39 4.19
CA PRO A 43 11.36 -13.81 4.50
C PRO A 43 10.25 -14.10 5.52
N GLY A 44 9.56 -15.23 5.37
CA GLY A 44 8.53 -15.68 6.32
C GLY A 44 7.09 -15.36 5.90
N ILE A 45 6.91 -14.43 4.95
CA ILE A 45 5.62 -14.17 4.32
C ILE A 45 5.27 -15.31 3.37
N LYS A 46 4.09 -15.89 3.53
CA LYS A 46 3.56 -16.93 2.63
C LYS A 46 2.67 -16.35 1.55
N GLU A 47 1.91 -15.31 1.90
CA GLU A 47 0.94 -14.67 1.02
C GLU A 47 0.71 -13.23 1.49
N ILE A 48 0.42 -12.35 0.54
CA ILE A 48 -0.07 -11.00 0.81
C ILE A 48 -1.56 -11.02 0.44
N ARG A 49 -2.43 -10.79 1.42
CA ARG A 49 -3.90 -10.89 1.25
C ARG A 49 -4.53 -9.58 0.83
N ASP A 50 -4.04 -8.48 1.40
CA ASP A 50 -4.57 -7.15 1.14
C ASP A 50 -3.45 -6.11 1.33
N ILE A 51 -3.44 -5.10 0.46
CA ILE A 51 -2.59 -3.91 0.60
C ILE A 51 -3.46 -2.70 0.30
N LYS A 52 -3.47 -1.76 1.23
CA LYS A 52 -4.05 -0.44 1.04
C LYS A 52 -2.95 0.58 1.29
N ALA A 53 -2.66 1.38 0.28
CA ALA A 53 -1.71 2.48 0.39
C ALA A 53 -2.43 3.78 0.04
N ARG A 54 -2.14 4.83 0.82
CA ARG A 54 -2.59 6.19 0.54
C ARG A 54 -1.48 7.16 0.87
N SER A 55 -1.31 8.16 0.03
CA SER A 55 -0.23 9.13 0.14
C SER A 55 -0.83 10.50 0.46
N HIS A 56 -0.36 11.13 1.56
CA HIS A 56 -0.79 12.45 1.98
C HIS A 56 0.41 13.37 2.09
N GLY A 57 0.69 14.11 1.02
CA GLY A 57 1.87 14.97 0.95
C GLY A 57 3.15 14.15 0.95
N VAL A 58 3.92 14.23 2.04
CA VAL A 58 5.22 13.54 2.19
C VAL A 58 5.10 12.22 2.94
N ILE A 59 3.98 11.97 3.61
CA ILE A 59 3.76 10.78 4.44
C ILE A 59 2.90 9.78 3.67
N SER A 60 3.36 8.54 3.63
CA SER A 60 2.58 7.41 3.08
C SER A 60 1.99 6.58 4.22
N PHE A 61 0.73 6.20 4.11
CA PHE A 61 0.07 5.30 5.05
C PHE A 61 -0.20 3.98 4.36
N ILE A 62 0.33 2.89 4.93
CA ILE A 62 0.23 1.55 4.35
C ILE A 62 -0.43 0.62 5.37
N ASP A 63 -1.56 0.03 5.00
CA ASP A 63 -2.16 -1.09 5.72
C ASP A 63 -1.94 -2.35 4.89
N VAL A 64 -1.30 -3.35 5.48
CA VAL A 64 -1.04 -4.62 4.82
C VAL A 64 -1.52 -5.78 5.69
N THR A 65 -2.22 -6.71 5.04
CA THR A 65 -2.52 -8.02 5.63
C THR A 65 -1.65 -9.09 4.99
N ILE A 66 -0.83 -9.76 5.81
CA ILE A 66 0.03 -10.86 5.38
C ILE A 66 -0.40 -12.16 6.03
N ALA A 67 -0.24 -13.27 5.30
CA ALA A 67 -0.36 -14.60 5.86
C ALA A 67 1.03 -15.19 6.13
N VAL A 68 1.24 -15.70 7.34
CA VAL A 68 2.50 -16.32 7.78
C VAL A 68 2.28 -17.73 8.32
N ASN A 69 3.35 -18.46 8.65
CA ASN A 69 3.23 -19.79 9.22
C ASN A 69 2.49 -19.75 10.58
N PRO A 70 1.39 -20.49 10.78
CA PRO A 70 0.61 -20.48 12.03
C PRO A 70 1.36 -21.02 13.25
N LYS A 71 2.53 -21.65 13.06
CA LYS A 71 3.38 -22.18 14.14
C LYS A 71 4.35 -21.14 14.70
N LEU A 72 4.45 -19.96 14.09
CA LEU A 72 5.27 -18.88 14.64
C LEU A 72 4.71 -18.43 15.98
N ASN A 73 5.60 -18.11 16.91
CA ASN A 73 5.22 -17.43 18.12
C ASN A 73 5.04 -15.92 17.87
N VAL A 74 4.54 -15.20 18.88
CA VAL A 74 4.24 -13.77 18.78
C VAL A 74 5.48 -12.94 18.49
N ILE A 75 6.64 -13.30 19.06
CA ILE A 75 7.91 -12.58 18.85
C ILE A 75 8.36 -12.73 17.40
N GLU A 76 8.39 -13.97 16.89
CA GLU A 76 8.77 -14.23 15.49
C GLU A 76 7.85 -13.52 14.49
N SER A 77 6.56 -13.42 14.82
CA SER A 77 5.59 -12.72 13.98
C SER A 77 5.80 -11.20 14.03
N HIS A 78 6.10 -10.64 15.21
CA HIS A 78 6.44 -9.24 15.38
C HIS A 78 7.72 -8.86 14.63
N GLU A 79 8.74 -9.70 14.66
CA GLU A 79 10.00 -9.47 13.92
C GLU A 79 9.77 -9.38 12.40
N ILE A 80 8.80 -10.14 11.86
CA ILE A 80 8.42 -10.04 10.44
C ILE A 80 7.78 -8.67 10.17
N SER A 81 6.86 -8.22 11.03
CA SER A 81 6.27 -6.88 10.93
C SER A 81 7.33 -5.78 10.98
N ASP A 82 8.23 -5.82 11.96
CA ASP A 82 9.32 -4.84 12.09
C ASP A 82 10.19 -4.80 10.83
N HIS A 83 10.43 -5.95 10.21
CA HIS A 83 11.19 -6.06 8.96
C HIS A 83 10.47 -5.40 7.78
N ILE A 84 9.15 -5.57 7.70
CA ILE A 84 8.31 -4.95 6.68
C ILE A 84 8.35 -3.43 6.84
N GLU A 85 8.08 -2.94 8.06
CA GLU A 85 8.09 -1.52 8.38
C GLU A 85 9.44 -0.88 8.05
N SER A 86 10.53 -1.51 8.49
CA SER A 86 11.90 -1.04 8.22
C SER A 86 12.22 -0.99 6.73
N LYS A 87 11.79 -1.98 5.95
CA LYS A 87 12.03 -2.01 4.50
C LYS A 87 11.22 -0.95 3.75
N LEU A 88 9.96 -0.75 4.15
CA LEU A 88 9.09 0.27 3.55
C LEU A 88 9.65 1.66 3.86
N GLN A 89 10.01 1.93 5.11
CA GLN A 89 10.62 3.19 5.52
C GLN A 89 11.94 3.46 4.77
N ALA A 90 12.80 2.45 4.60
CA ALA A 90 14.06 2.60 3.88
C ALA A 90 13.91 2.86 2.37
N ARG A 91 12.78 2.46 1.76
CA ARG A 91 12.55 2.60 0.31
C ARG A 91 11.69 3.80 -0.06
N LEU A 92 10.70 4.12 0.78
CA LEU A 92 9.68 5.12 0.50
C LEU A 92 9.83 6.39 1.36
N GLY A 93 10.69 6.36 2.39
CA GLY A 93 10.93 7.50 3.28
C GLY A 93 9.97 7.52 4.47
N GLU A 94 9.22 8.60 4.64
CA GLU A 94 8.31 8.77 5.79
C GLU A 94 7.02 7.97 5.57
N VAL A 95 6.91 6.83 6.26
CA VAL A 95 5.79 5.90 6.12
C VAL A 95 5.26 5.50 7.49
N GLU A 96 3.95 5.55 7.66
CA GLU A 96 3.24 4.87 8.75
C GLU A 96 2.64 3.57 8.22
N THR A 97 3.06 2.44 8.80
CA THR A 97 2.60 1.11 8.37
C THR A 97 1.84 0.42 9.49
N ILE A 98 0.74 -0.25 9.14
CA ILE A 98 0.02 -1.17 10.02
C ILE A 98 0.10 -2.55 9.38
N VAL A 99 0.66 -3.52 10.10
CA VAL A 99 0.80 -4.91 9.63
C VAL A 99 -0.18 -5.80 10.37
N HIS A 100 -1.18 -6.29 9.65
CA HIS A 100 -2.10 -7.33 10.11
C HIS A 100 -1.53 -8.71 9.76
N ILE A 101 -1.33 -9.55 10.77
CA ILE A 101 -0.79 -10.90 10.58
C ILE A 101 -1.93 -11.92 10.70
N GLU A 102 -2.06 -12.76 9.68
CA GLU A 102 -3.00 -13.87 9.64
C GLU A 102 -2.25 -15.21 9.47
N PRO A 103 -2.84 -16.32 9.95
CA PRO A 103 -2.28 -17.64 9.69
C PRO A 103 -2.52 -18.06 8.23
N TYR A 104 -1.50 -18.59 7.58
CA TYR A 104 -1.62 -19.25 6.27
C TYR A 104 -2.12 -20.69 6.47
N LEU A 105 -3.40 -20.93 6.18
CA LEU A 105 -4.04 -22.24 6.29
C LEU A 105 -4.22 -22.85 4.90
N LEU A 106 -4.03 -24.16 4.77
CA LEU A 106 -4.14 -24.86 3.48
C LEU A 106 -5.52 -24.74 2.82
N ASN A 107 -6.55 -24.41 3.59
CA ASN A 107 -7.91 -24.23 3.11
C ASN A 107 -8.13 -22.86 2.44
N ASP A 108 -7.17 -21.93 2.55
CA ASP A 108 -7.28 -20.60 1.96
C ASP A 108 -7.03 -20.62 0.43
N VAL A 109 -6.45 -21.70 -0.10
CA VAL A 109 -6.12 -21.86 -1.54
C VAL A 109 -7.36 -22.10 -2.41
N GLU A 110 -8.52 -22.44 -1.81
CA GLU A 110 -9.77 -22.70 -2.53
C GLU A 110 -10.70 -21.47 -2.64
N ARG A 111 -10.28 -20.29 -2.15
CA ARG A 111 -11.09 -19.05 -2.19
C ARG A 111 -10.62 -18.04 -3.23
#